data_AF-A0AA38MYV1-F1
#
_entry.id   AF-A0AA38MYV1-F1
#
_cell.length_a   1.000
_cell.length_b   1.000
_cell.length_c   1.000
_cell.angle_alpha   90.00
_cell.angle_beta   90.00
_cell.angle_gamma   90.00
#
_symmetry.space_group_name_H-M   'P 1'
#
loop_
_entity.id
_entity.type
_entity.pdbx_description
1 polymer ?
#
loop_
_entity_poly.entity_id
_entity_poly.type
_entity_poly.pdbx_seq_one_letter_code
_entity_poly.pdbx_strand_id
1 'polypeptide(L)'
;MLKSTVWLCALLSTVHATLVTDVQGTAFQSPSAGKSVSNVTGIVTAKTSEGFYISGTPSSDVRASNGLFIFSETSTVLNKVAVGDVVSITGTVSEFRSSSDPDDLTATEIDSPTAANVVVLSTGNTVTPVKLGTDRVPPTQALSALDVGPDGWLSVPNNQSRVDTVNAALVPADYGLDFWASLEGQLVTVPSPLSVAFPNEFGEFWVVGDWPVTGLNSRGGLSITIGPDNIPDANPEAVIIGAPIDGTTNPVVSLGVTLSDITGVVQYQFGFYYILPLTAPKVLTTPTTTAPPTNITADITDICIVTFGDYNVDNFGPTATQLPVVASHIATDMLSPDIVFLQEIQDNDGATDDGVVSSNVTLSNLVSAIAAVNGVTYDFVVIDPVNDADGGEPGGNIRQAYLYRSQKINLVPGSPAGTATETIAVSSSSGVPKLSLNPGRIDPSNAAWEDSRKPLVAEWQTNGGATLFTVNLHLESKDGSSSTEGNSRPPVNSPVAKRTSQVELVTDFVQSVLDIDSKANILVAGDCNEYLETRSVFASLTAVMFEMDELADVDPVERYTYVFDQNSEQLDHAFVSTALSNRQNAIQHIHVNNWMANINNRASDHDPSVGKIRLC
;
A
#
# COMPACT_ATOMS: atom_id res chain seq x y z
N MET A 1 60.06 -67.47 -8.56
CA MET A 1 59.40 -66.66 -9.61
C MET A 1 57.93 -66.53 -9.25
N LEU A 2 57.50 -65.36 -8.79
CA LEU A 2 56.26 -64.65 -9.18
C LEU A 2 56.15 -63.43 -8.26
N LYS A 3 56.39 -62.24 -8.81
CA LYS A 3 56.11 -60.96 -8.16
C LYS A 3 54.66 -60.61 -8.49
N SER A 4 53.80 -60.48 -7.47
CA SER A 4 52.47 -59.88 -7.64
C SER A 4 52.60 -58.36 -7.56
N THR A 5 52.37 -57.70 -8.68
CA THR A 5 52.27 -56.25 -8.78
C THR A 5 50.82 -55.86 -8.57
N VAL A 6 50.50 -55.21 -7.45
CA VAL A 6 49.20 -54.59 -7.22
C VAL A 6 49.24 -53.19 -7.82
N TRP A 7 48.40 -52.93 -8.82
CA TRP A 7 48.18 -51.59 -9.37
C TRP A 7 47.13 -50.87 -8.52
N LEU A 8 47.55 -49.79 -7.87
CA LEU A 8 46.65 -48.86 -7.20
C LEU A 8 46.15 -47.86 -8.24
N CYS A 9 44.92 -48.00 -8.71
CA CYS A 9 44.26 -46.96 -9.51
C CYS A 9 43.85 -45.82 -8.58
N ALA A 10 44.56 -44.69 -8.65
CA ALA A 10 44.10 -43.44 -8.08
C ALA A 10 42.96 -42.90 -8.93
N LEU A 11 41.75 -42.88 -8.39
CA LEU A 11 40.63 -42.11 -8.92
C LEU A 11 40.94 -40.62 -8.69
N LEU A 12 41.42 -39.95 -9.74
CA LEU A 12 41.49 -38.49 -9.77
C LEU A 12 40.06 -37.96 -9.87
N SER A 13 39.45 -37.61 -8.74
CA SER A 13 38.26 -36.77 -8.73
C SER A 13 38.67 -35.36 -9.17
N THR A 14 38.29 -34.96 -10.38
CA THR A 14 38.36 -33.56 -10.80
C THR A 14 37.33 -32.78 -10.01
N VAL A 15 37.73 -32.16 -8.90
CA VAL A 15 36.90 -31.20 -8.17
C VAL A 15 36.74 -29.99 -9.08
N HIS A 16 35.59 -29.84 -9.72
CA HIS A 16 35.24 -28.61 -10.42
C HIS A 16 35.00 -27.52 -9.36
N ALA A 17 35.54 -26.32 -9.60
CA ALA A 17 35.24 -25.18 -8.74
C ALA A 17 33.75 -24.85 -8.82
N THR A 18 33.10 -24.66 -7.68
CA THR A 18 31.69 -24.24 -7.62
C THR A 18 31.58 -22.78 -8.03
N LEU A 19 30.78 -22.48 -9.05
CA LEU A 19 30.54 -21.10 -9.47
C LEU A 19 29.51 -20.44 -8.56
N VAL A 20 29.50 -19.11 -8.52
CA VAL A 20 28.43 -18.35 -7.85
C VAL A 20 27.05 -18.73 -8.41
N THR A 21 26.95 -18.93 -9.73
CA THR A 21 25.72 -19.35 -10.40
C THR A 21 25.28 -20.77 -10.03
N ASP A 22 26.22 -21.65 -9.65
CA ASP A 22 25.89 -22.99 -9.12
C ASP A 22 25.38 -22.92 -7.67
N VAL A 23 25.84 -21.91 -6.91
CA VAL A 23 25.32 -21.61 -5.56
C VAL A 23 23.93 -21.02 -5.68
N GLN A 24 23.71 -19.99 -6.48
CA GLN A 24 22.41 -19.35 -6.65
C GLN A 24 21.37 -20.30 -7.27
N GLY A 25 21.74 -21.04 -8.32
CA GLY A 25 20.79 -21.93 -9.01
C GLY A 25 19.79 -21.16 -9.88
N THR A 26 18.64 -21.77 -10.21
CA THR A 26 17.65 -21.17 -11.14
C THR A 26 16.24 -21.08 -10.55
N ALA A 27 16.13 -21.23 -9.24
CA ALA A 27 14.90 -21.25 -8.46
C ALA A 27 15.08 -20.33 -7.23
N PHE A 28 14.04 -20.15 -6.43
CA PHE A 28 14.08 -19.30 -5.24
C PHE A 28 15.04 -19.79 -4.15
N GLN A 29 15.32 -21.09 -4.09
CA GLN A 29 16.30 -21.66 -3.16
C GLN A 29 17.49 -22.27 -3.89
N SER A 30 18.66 -22.07 -3.29
CA SER A 30 19.93 -22.64 -3.69
C SER A 30 19.86 -24.18 -3.79
N PRO A 31 20.33 -24.79 -4.90
CA PRO A 31 20.56 -26.22 -4.96
C PRO A 31 21.71 -26.68 -4.04
N SER A 32 22.47 -25.73 -3.50
CA SER A 32 23.59 -25.95 -2.59
C SER A 32 23.24 -25.67 -1.12
N ALA A 33 22.00 -25.30 -0.80
CA ALA A 33 21.56 -25.03 0.57
C ALA A 33 21.98 -26.14 1.56
N GLY A 34 22.61 -25.74 2.67
CA GLY A 34 23.14 -26.63 3.71
C GLY A 34 24.41 -27.41 3.32
N LYS A 35 24.92 -27.27 2.09
CA LYS A 35 26.13 -27.96 1.62
C LYS A 35 27.36 -27.08 1.76
N SER A 36 28.49 -27.71 2.03
CA SER A 36 29.79 -27.04 1.94
C SER A 36 30.21 -26.91 0.47
N VAL A 37 30.61 -25.71 0.09
CA VAL A 37 31.14 -25.37 -1.23
C VAL A 37 32.58 -24.88 -1.09
N SER A 38 33.39 -25.10 -2.13
CA SER A 38 34.82 -24.75 -2.10
C SER A 38 35.23 -24.00 -3.34
N ASN A 39 36.14 -23.04 -3.16
CA ASN A 39 36.69 -22.19 -4.23
C ASN A 39 35.65 -21.39 -5.02
N VAL A 40 34.57 -20.95 -4.35
CA VAL A 40 33.61 -20.01 -4.93
C VAL A 40 34.32 -18.69 -5.13
N THR A 41 34.50 -18.29 -6.39
CA THR A 41 35.35 -17.15 -6.75
C THR A 41 34.53 -16.01 -7.33
N GLY A 42 34.81 -14.78 -6.91
CA GLY A 42 34.17 -13.58 -7.44
C GLY A 42 34.91 -12.30 -7.05
N ILE A 43 34.54 -11.19 -7.68
CA ILE A 43 35.06 -9.85 -7.36
C ILE A 43 34.18 -9.22 -6.28
N VAL A 44 34.77 -8.72 -5.19
CA VAL A 44 34.03 -8.00 -4.15
C VAL A 44 33.45 -6.70 -4.72
N THR A 45 32.13 -6.57 -4.73
CA THR A 45 31.40 -5.42 -5.30
C THR A 45 31.00 -4.41 -4.24
N ALA A 46 30.65 -4.86 -3.04
CA ALA A 46 30.23 -4.01 -1.92
C ALA A 46 30.56 -4.67 -0.58
N LYS A 47 30.61 -3.89 0.49
CA LYS A 47 30.87 -4.35 1.86
C LYS A 47 29.96 -3.63 2.85
N THR A 48 29.32 -4.37 3.73
CA THR A 48 28.49 -3.84 4.83
C THR A 48 29.14 -4.18 6.18
N SER A 49 28.47 -3.85 7.29
CA SER A 49 28.86 -4.31 8.62
C SER A 49 28.63 -5.81 8.84
N GLU A 50 27.74 -6.42 8.04
CA GLU A 50 27.28 -7.80 8.20
C GLU A 50 27.86 -8.75 7.16
N GLY A 51 28.63 -8.24 6.20
CA GLY A 51 29.22 -9.08 5.17
C GLY A 51 29.76 -8.30 3.98
N PHE A 52 29.91 -9.01 2.86
CA PHE A 52 30.31 -8.41 1.60
C PHE A 52 29.74 -9.18 0.41
N TYR A 53 29.58 -8.49 -0.70
CA TYR A 53 29.00 -9.02 -1.93
C TYR A 53 30.10 -9.36 -2.91
N ILE A 54 29.94 -10.47 -3.64
CA ILE A 54 30.83 -10.84 -4.73
C ILE A 54 30.08 -11.01 -6.05
N SER A 55 30.72 -10.64 -7.16
CA SER A 55 30.28 -10.92 -8.52
C SER A 55 31.16 -12.01 -9.14
N GLY A 56 30.57 -13.18 -9.37
CA GLY A 56 31.18 -14.31 -10.05
C GLY A 56 31.08 -14.22 -11.57
N THR A 57 31.44 -15.31 -12.26
CA THR A 57 31.28 -15.40 -13.72
C THR A 57 29.79 -15.50 -14.10
N PRO A 58 29.28 -14.65 -15.02
CA PRO A 58 27.90 -14.72 -15.48
C PRO A 58 27.53 -16.05 -16.16
N SER A 59 26.27 -16.46 -16.02
CA SER A 59 25.66 -17.56 -16.78
C SER A 59 24.94 -17.02 -18.02
N SER A 60 24.76 -17.86 -19.04
CA SER A 60 23.82 -17.57 -20.15
C SER A 60 22.35 -17.72 -19.73
N ASP A 61 22.11 -18.44 -18.64
CA ASP A 61 20.79 -18.56 -18.03
C ASP A 61 20.60 -17.42 -17.02
N VAL A 62 19.78 -16.43 -17.39
CA VAL A 62 19.53 -15.19 -16.64
C VAL A 62 18.88 -15.40 -15.27
N ARG A 63 18.35 -16.60 -15.01
CA ARG A 63 17.76 -16.99 -13.74
C ARG A 63 18.82 -17.23 -12.67
N ALA A 64 20.02 -17.63 -13.09
CA ALA A 64 21.12 -17.89 -12.19
C ALA A 64 21.93 -16.63 -11.94
N SER A 65 21.67 -16.00 -10.79
CA SER A 65 22.42 -14.84 -10.38
C SER A 65 23.92 -15.14 -10.28
N ASN A 66 24.76 -14.22 -10.76
CA ASN A 66 26.20 -14.26 -10.50
C ASN A 66 26.62 -13.36 -9.34
N GLY A 67 25.67 -12.80 -8.60
CA GLY A 67 25.88 -12.12 -7.33
C GLY A 67 25.70 -13.08 -6.15
N LEU A 68 26.46 -12.88 -5.08
CA LEU A 68 26.33 -13.66 -3.84
C LEU A 68 26.76 -12.84 -2.63
N PHE A 69 25.95 -12.90 -1.58
CA PHE A 69 26.30 -12.32 -0.28
C PHE A 69 27.12 -13.31 0.55
N ILE A 70 28.15 -12.79 1.21
CA ILE A 70 29.01 -13.51 2.13
C ILE A 70 28.79 -12.92 3.51
N PHE A 71 27.94 -13.57 4.31
CA PHE A 71 27.64 -13.14 5.65
C PHE A 71 28.85 -13.36 6.58
N SER A 72 29.22 -12.33 7.33
CA SER A 72 30.19 -12.40 8.41
C SER A 72 30.22 -11.07 9.16
N GLU A 73 29.91 -11.11 10.44
CA GLU A 73 30.08 -9.97 11.36
C GLU A 73 31.51 -9.84 11.92
N THR A 74 32.40 -10.79 11.58
CA THR A 74 33.75 -10.81 12.14
C THR A 74 34.65 -9.77 11.47
N SER A 75 35.20 -8.85 12.27
CA SER A 75 36.16 -7.85 11.77
C SER A 75 37.41 -8.47 11.13
N THR A 76 37.79 -9.70 11.51
CA THR A 76 38.94 -10.39 10.92
C THR A 76 38.69 -10.78 9.46
N VAL A 77 37.48 -11.25 9.12
CA VAL A 77 37.11 -11.57 7.74
C VAL A 77 36.87 -10.28 6.96
N LEU A 78 36.10 -9.34 7.51
CA LEU A 78 35.77 -8.09 6.84
C LEU A 78 37.01 -7.24 6.53
N ASN A 79 38.01 -7.19 7.41
CA ASN A 79 39.25 -6.45 7.16
C ASN A 79 40.20 -7.13 6.17
N LYS A 80 39.95 -8.40 5.82
CA LYS A 80 40.81 -9.15 4.88
C LYS A 80 40.55 -8.81 3.42
N VAL A 81 39.37 -8.30 3.11
CA VAL A 81 38.91 -8.04 1.73
C VAL A 81 38.61 -6.56 1.51
N ALA A 82 38.84 -6.08 0.29
CA ALA A 82 38.45 -4.76 -0.18
C ALA A 82 37.58 -4.86 -1.43
N VAL A 83 36.76 -3.84 -1.69
CA VAL A 83 36.04 -3.72 -2.96
C VAL A 83 37.04 -3.73 -4.12
N GLY A 84 36.75 -4.54 -5.14
CA GLY A 84 37.66 -4.79 -6.28
C GLY A 84 38.63 -5.96 -6.07
N ASP A 85 38.63 -6.62 -4.91
CA ASP A 85 39.40 -7.84 -4.71
C ASP A 85 38.71 -9.02 -5.39
N VAL A 86 39.46 -9.85 -6.14
CA VAL A 86 39.01 -11.19 -6.50
C VAL A 86 39.30 -12.09 -5.31
N VAL A 87 38.27 -12.73 -4.77
CA VAL A 87 38.37 -13.62 -3.63
C VAL A 87 37.91 -15.02 -4.00
N SER A 88 38.52 -16.02 -3.37
CA SER A 88 38.07 -17.41 -3.39
C SER A 88 37.62 -17.80 -1.99
N ILE A 89 36.40 -18.33 -1.89
CA ILE A 89 35.70 -18.57 -0.63
C ILE A 89 35.35 -20.05 -0.50
N THR A 90 35.54 -20.59 0.70
CA THR A 90 35.06 -21.92 1.09
C THR A 90 34.16 -21.75 2.32
N GLY A 91 32.97 -22.34 2.28
CA GLY A 91 32.00 -22.17 3.35
C GLY A 91 30.77 -23.04 3.15
N THR A 92 29.75 -22.80 3.95
CA THR A 92 28.46 -23.49 3.86
C THR A 92 27.45 -22.53 3.28
N VAL A 93 26.67 -22.99 2.30
CA VAL A 93 25.58 -22.19 1.73
C VAL A 93 24.38 -22.25 2.66
N SER A 94 23.75 -21.11 2.92
CA SER A 94 22.56 -20.96 3.74
C SER A 94 21.43 -20.29 2.96
N GLU A 95 20.21 -20.63 3.34
CA GLU A 95 18.98 -19.93 2.97
C GLU A 95 18.55 -19.12 4.18
N PHE A 96 18.98 -17.87 4.25
CA PHE A 96 18.76 -17.02 5.42
C PHE A 96 17.37 -16.41 5.39
N ARG A 97 16.67 -16.46 6.53
CA ARG A 97 15.42 -15.75 6.80
C ARG A 97 15.34 -15.46 8.29
N SER A 98 14.84 -14.28 8.65
CA SER A 98 14.60 -13.94 10.04
C SER A 98 13.57 -14.87 10.68
N SER A 99 13.82 -15.31 11.91
CA SER A 99 12.83 -16.11 12.64
C SER A 99 11.63 -15.29 13.13
N SER A 100 11.73 -13.95 13.20
CA SER A 100 10.61 -13.07 13.53
C SER A 100 9.64 -12.88 12.36
N ASP A 101 10.10 -13.11 11.13
CA ASP A 101 9.39 -12.80 9.90
C ASP A 101 9.27 -14.08 9.05
N PRO A 102 8.46 -15.06 9.49
CA PRO A 102 8.40 -16.37 8.84
C PRO A 102 7.75 -16.33 7.46
N ASP A 103 7.09 -15.23 7.09
CA ASP A 103 6.52 -15.05 5.76
C ASP A 103 7.47 -14.41 4.76
N ASP A 104 8.65 -13.99 5.18
CA ASP A 104 9.68 -13.54 4.25
C ASP A 104 10.18 -14.70 3.37
N LEU A 105 10.68 -14.37 2.18
CA LEU A 105 11.51 -15.26 1.38
C LEU A 105 12.86 -15.50 2.06
N THR A 106 13.59 -16.50 1.57
CA THR A 106 14.97 -16.73 1.98
C THR A 106 15.94 -16.05 1.02
N ALA A 107 17.06 -15.56 1.55
CA ALA A 107 18.18 -15.04 0.77
C ALA A 107 19.33 -16.08 0.75
N THR A 108 19.95 -16.28 -0.41
CA THR A 108 21.07 -17.21 -0.57
C THR A 108 22.39 -16.55 -0.16
N GLU A 109 23.12 -17.18 0.77
CA GLU A 109 24.40 -16.67 1.25
C GLU A 109 25.43 -17.78 1.51
N ILE A 110 26.72 -17.40 1.62
CA ILE A 110 27.71 -18.23 2.34
C ILE A 110 27.82 -17.72 3.77
N ASP A 111 27.42 -18.56 4.71
CA ASP A 111 27.34 -18.21 6.13
C ASP A 111 28.72 -18.34 6.81
N SER A 112 29.18 -17.22 7.36
CA SER A 112 30.26 -17.09 8.35
C SER A 112 31.55 -17.87 8.03
N PRO A 113 32.14 -17.71 6.83
CA PRO A 113 33.39 -18.39 6.51
C PRO A 113 34.53 -17.89 7.40
N THR A 114 35.41 -18.79 7.83
CA THR A 114 36.58 -18.39 8.61
C THR A 114 37.56 -17.56 7.76
N ALA A 115 38.38 -16.72 8.38
CA ALA A 115 39.39 -15.95 7.67
C ALA A 115 40.41 -16.83 6.89
N ALA A 116 40.61 -18.09 7.27
CA ALA A 116 41.45 -19.02 6.51
C ALA A 116 40.79 -19.48 5.21
N ASN A 117 39.45 -19.47 5.15
CA ASN A 117 38.66 -19.90 4.01
C ASN A 117 38.36 -18.77 3.01
N VAL A 118 38.79 -17.54 3.30
CA VAL A 118 38.70 -16.40 2.39
C VAL A 118 40.10 -16.07 1.87
N VAL A 119 40.34 -16.24 0.58
CA VAL A 119 41.66 -16.01 -0.04
C VAL A 119 41.55 -14.91 -1.08
N VAL A 120 42.29 -13.82 -0.90
CA VAL A 120 42.41 -12.76 -1.91
C VAL A 120 43.40 -13.22 -2.99
N LEU A 121 42.94 -13.28 -4.23
CA LEU A 121 43.68 -13.75 -5.40
C LEU A 121 44.31 -12.59 -6.19
N SER A 122 43.57 -11.49 -6.34
CA SER A 122 44.04 -10.25 -6.99
C SER A 122 43.26 -9.05 -6.48
N THR A 123 43.76 -7.84 -6.69
CA THR A 123 43.17 -6.58 -6.20
C THR A 123 42.97 -5.57 -7.33
N GLY A 124 42.15 -4.55 -7.12
CA GLY A 124 41.96 -3.44 -8.08
C GLY A 124 41.17 -3.81 -9.34
N ASN A 125 40.33 -4.83 -9.27
CA ASN A 125 39.44 -5.26 -10.36
C ASN A 125 38.17 -4.42 -10.36
N THR A 126 37.49 -4.39 -11.50
CA THR A 126 36.22 -3.65 -11.65
C THR A 126 35.14 -4.61 -12.12
N VAL A 127 33.90 -4.31 -11.72
CA VAL A 127 32.69 -5.00 -12.18
C VAL A 127 31.84 -3.97 -12.91
N THR A 128 31.34 -4.32 -14.08
CA THR A 128 30.33 -3.52 -14.78
C THR A 128 28.97 -3.88 -14.19
N PRO A 129 28.24 -2.92 -13.59
CA PRO A 129 26.89 -3.18 -13.10
C PRO A 129 25.94 -3.60 -14.22
N VAL A 130 24.95 -4.43 -13.91
CA VAL A 130 23.83 -4.69 -14.82
C VAL A 130 22.97 -3.44 -14.92
N LYS A 131 22.79 -2.92 -16.13
CA LYS A 131 21.97 -1.72 -16.35
C LYS A 131 20.50 -2.11 -16.49
N LEU A 132 19.69 -1.77 -15.50
CA LEU A 132 18.24 -2.00 -15.54
C LEU A 132 17.58 -1.12 -16.60
N GLY A 133 16.56 -1.64 -17.27
CA GLY A 133 15.91 -1.04 -18.45
C GLY A 133 16.65 -1.25 -19.78
N THR A 134 17.91 -1.70 -19.76
CA THR A 134 18.68 -2.00 -20.98
C THR A 134 19.12 -3.47 -21.04
N ASP A 135 19.85 -3.94 -20.03
CA ASP A 135 20.38 -5.31 -19.98
C ASP A 135 19.33 -6.29 -19.44
N ARG A 136 18.50 -5.80 -18.52
CA ARG A 136 17.41 -6.52 -17.86
C ARG A 136 16.24 -5.55 -17.68
N VAL A 137 15.03 -5.96 -18.01
CA VAL A 137 13.81 -5.12 -17.93
C VAL A 137 12.84 -5.84 -16.99
N PRO A 138 12.36 -5.20 -15.90
CA PRO A 138 11.36 -5.82 -15.04
C PRO A 138 10.03 -5.99 -15.78
N PRO A 139 9.27 -7.07 -15.53
CA PRO A 139 7.89 -7.16 -15.94
C PRO A 139 7.05 -6.13 -15.18
N THR A 140 5.89 -5.77 -15.72
CA THR A 140 5.09 -4.65 -15.20
C THR A 140 3.70 -5.08 -14.71
N GLN A 141 3.44 -6.37 -14.47
CA GLN A 141 2.07 -6.83 -14.15
C GLN A 141 2.09 -7.87 -13.03
N ALA A 142 2.32 -9.15 -13.37
CA ALA A 142 2.23 -10.24 -12.42
C ALA A 142 3.43 -10.28 -11.46
N LEU A 143 3.17 -10.46 -10.16
CA LEU A 143 4.21 -10.70 -9.16
C LEU A 143 4.75 -12.13 -9.22
N SER A 144 3.86 -13.13 -9.27
CA SER A 144 4.23 -14.54 -9.23
C SER A 144 3.27 -15.43 -10.02
N ALA A 145 3.79 -16.54 -10.56
CA ALA A 145 2.98 -17.61 -11.14
C ALA A 145 2.01 -18.26 -10.13
N LEU A 146 2.27 -18.08 -8.83
CA LEU A 146 1.50 -18.66 -7.73
C LEU A 146 0.34 -17.79 -7.28
N ASP A 147 0.19 -16.59 -7.84
CA ASP A 147 -0.96 -15.70 -7.61
C ASP A 147 -2.18 -16.15 -8.39
N VAL A 148 -2.69 -17.32 -8.03
CA VAL A 148 -3.78 -17.97 -8.74
C VAL A 148 -5.12 -17.45 -8.26
N GLY A 149 -5.93 -16.98 -9.19
CA GLY A 149 -7.32 -16.60 -8.96
C GLY A 149 -7.77 -15.52 -9.94
N PRO A 150 -9.04 -15.09 -9.86
CA PRO A 150 -9.58 -14.08 -10.76
C PRO A 150 -8.93 -12.70 -10.57
N ASP A 151 -8.34 -12.42 -9.41
CA ASP A 151 -7.76 -11.12 -9.04
C ASP A 151 -6.25 -11.21 -8.77
N GLY A 152 -5.59 -12.27 -9.27
CA GLY A 152 -4.14 -12.46 -9.12
C GLY A 152 -3.69 -12.36 -7.67
N TRP A 153 -2.78 -11.42 -7.40
CA TRP A 153 -2.18 -11.18 -6.08
C TRP A 153 -3.18 -10.67 -5.02
N LEU A 154 -4.35 -10.19 -5.44
CA LEU A 154 -5.45 -9.79 -4.55
C LEU A 154 -6.50 -10.89 -4.37
N SER A 155 -6.32 -12.07 -5.00
CA SER A 155 -7.31 -13.14 -4.96
C SER A 155 -7.51 -13.69 -3.54
N VAL A 156 -8.77 -13.97 -3.22
CA VAL A 156 -9.18 -14.70 -2.02
C VAL A 156 -9.71 -16.11 -2.37
N PRO A 157 -9.51 -17.12 -1.51
CA PRO A 157 -8.69 -17.08 -0.29
C PRO A 157 -7.21 -16.87 -0.62
N ASN A 158 -6.52 -16.05 0.19
CA ASN A 158 -5.09 -15.79 0.07
C ASN A 158 -4.25 -16.86 0.81
N ASN A 159 -2.92 -16.81 0.70
CA ASN A 159 -2.00 -17.78 1.32
C ASN A 159 -2.37 -19.25 1.05
N GLN A 160 -2.56 -19.58 -0.24
CA GLN A 160 -2.94 -20.93 -0.68
C GLN A 160 -1.71 -21.76 -1.07
N SER A 161 -0.59 -21.10 -1.33
CA SER A 161 0.70 -21.74 -1.62
C SER A 161 1.85 -20.91 -1.04
N ARG A 162 3.06 -21.46 -1.02
CA ARG A 162 4.26 -20.78 -0.55
C ARG A 162 5.39 -20.91 -1.57
N VAL A 163 6.07 -19.81 -1.86
CA VAL A 163 7.18 -19.73 -2.81
C VAL A 163 8.28 -20.73 -2.44
N ASP A 164 8.69 -20.78 -1.17
CA ASP A 164 9.76 -21.66 -0.68
C ASP A 164 9.41 -23.15 -0.75
N THR A 165 8.13 -23.48 -0.64
CA THR A 165 7.63 -24.86 -0.62
C THR A 165 7.49 -25.40 -2.03
N VAL A 166 7.02 -24.55 -2.96
CA VAL A 166 6.95 -24.90 -4.39
C VAL A 166 8.34 -24.90 -5.00
N ASN A 167 9.16 -23.90 -4.66
CA ASN A 167 10.52 -23.66 -5.16
C ASN A 167 10.62 -23.86 -6.69
N ALA A 168 9.72 -23.21 -7.41
CA ALA A 168 9.67 -23.28 -8.87
C ALA A 168 10.94 -22.66 -9.48
N ALA A 169 11.29 -23.13 -10.68
CA ALA A 169 12.30 -22.44 -11.47
C ALA A 169 11.77 -21.05 -11.85
N LEU A 170 12.62 -20.03 -11.72
CA LEU A 170 12.26 -18.64 -11.95
C LEU A 170 11.81 -18.42 -13.41
N VAL A 171 10.88 -17.50 -13.62
CA VAL A 171 10.51 -16.96 -14.94
C VAL A 171 10.61 -15.42 -14.94
N PRO A 172 11.83 -14.85 -14.89
CA PRO A 172 12.07 -13.41 -14.73
C PRO A 172 11.47 -12.48 -15.79
N ALA A 173 11.09 -13.03 -16.94
CA ALA A 173 10.49 -12.25 -18.02
C ALA A 173 8.99 -11.98 -17.78
N ASP A 174 8.35 -12.81 -16.96
CA ASP A 174 6.90 -12.81 -16.78
C ASP A 174 6.48 -12.36 -15.38
N TYR A 175 7.32 -12.61 -14.36
CA TYR A 175 6.98 -12.38 -12.95
C TYR A 175 7.99 -11.47 -12.23
N GLY A 176 7.48 -10.45 -11.55
CA GLY A 176 8.27 -9.46 -10.82
C GLY A 176 9.14 -10.04 -9.72
N LEU A 177 8.56 -10.92 -8.92
CA LEU A 177 9.26 -11.56 -7.81
C LEU A 177 10.44 -12.40 -8.31
N ASP A 178 10.22 -13.14 -9.40
CA ASP A 178 11.24 -13.94 -10.09
C ASP A 178 12.33 -13.06 -10.73
N PHE A 179 11.96 -11.88 -11.23
CA PHE A 179 12.90 -10.92 -11.80
C PHE A 179 13.90 -10.45 -10.76
N TRP A 180 13.43 -9.95 -9.62
CA TRP A 180 14.30 -9.46 -8.56
C TRP A 180 15.11 -10.59 -7.89
N ALA A 181 14.50 -11.77 -7.68
CA ALA A 181 15.21 -12.96 -7.21
C ALA A 181 16.40 -13.33 -8.12
N SER A 182 16.23 -13.27 -9.44
CA SER A 182 17.30 -13.60 -10.39
C SER A 182 18.48 -12.60 -10.40
N LEU A 183 18.33 -11.46 -9.72
CA LEU A 183 19.34 -10.43 -9.57
C LEU A 183 19.95 -10.40 -8.17
N GLU A 184 19.53 -11.28 -7.25
CA GLU A 184 19.99 -11.29 -5.86
C GLU A 184 21.53 -11.25 -5.77
N GLY A 185 22.04 -10.31 -4.98
CA GLY A 185 23.46 -10.07 -4.75
C GLY A 185 24.21 -9.38 -5.90
N GLN A 186 23.57 -9.13 -7.06
CA GLN A 186 24.25 -8.49 -8.20
C GLN A 186 24.39 -6.99 -7.98
N LEU A 187 25.47 -6.44 -8.55
CA LEU A 187 25.65 -5.01 -8.68
C LEU A 187 24.85 -4.52 -9.90
N VAL A 188 23.89 -3.63 -9.66
CA VAL A 188 22.98 -3.08 -10.68
C VAL A 188 23.05 -1.56 -10.73
N THR A 189 22.63 -0.98 -11.85
CA THR A 189 22.39 0.47 -11.99
C THR A 189 20.96 0.71 -12.44
N VAL A 190 20.23 1.55 -11.68
CA VAL A 190 18.94 2.15 -12.06
C VAL A 190 19.22 3.47 -12.77
N PRO A 191 19.02 3.58 -14.09
CA PRO A 191 19.26 4.83 -14.81
C PRO A 191 18.07 5.78 -14.64
N SER A 192 18.37 7.07 -14.43
CA SER A 192 17.36 8.15 -14.35
C SER A 192 16.11 7.81 -13.51
N PRO A 193 16.28 7.36 -12.25
CA PRO A 193 15.18 6.96 -11.38
C PRO A 193 14.17 8.08 -11.13
N LEU A 194 12.90 7.70 -11.06
CA LEU A 194 11.74 8.47 -10.65
C LEU A 194 11.21 7.90 -9.33
N SER A 195 11.09 8.74 -8.30
CA SER A 195 10.49 8.36 -7.02
C SER A 195 8.98 8.22 -7.16
N VAL A 196 8.43 7.08 -6.69
CA VAL A 196 7.00 6.76 -6.78
C VAL A 196 6.28 6.83 -5.43
N ALA A 197 7.00 7.18 -4.36
CA ALA A 197 6.47 7.35 -3.01
C ALA A 197 7.26 8.38 -2.19
N PHE A 198 6.82 8.61 -0.96
CA PHE A 198 7.61 9.27 0.10
C PHE A 198 8.60 8.28 0.74
N PRO A 199 9.67 8.77 1.39
CA PRO A 199 10.52 7.89 2.17
C PRO A 199 9.81 7.38 3.44
N ASN A 200 10.13 6.16 3.85
CA ASN A 200 9.76 5.63 5.16
C ASN A 200 10.59 6.28 6.29
N GLU A 201 10.36 5.87 7.54
CA GLU A 201 11.08 6.41 8.71
C GLU A 201 12.60 6.15 8.71
N PHE A 202 13.06 5.18 7.93
CA PHE A 202 14.48 4.84 7.75
C PHE A 202 15.14 5.62 6.59
N GLY A 203 14.39 6.47 5.88
CA GLY A 203 14.89 7.21 4.72
C GLY A 203 15.02 6.36 3.45
N GLU A 204 14.32 5.23 3.41
CA GLU A 204 14.24 4.33 2.25
C GLU A 204 13.04 4.71 1.41
N PHE A 205 13.11 4.54 0.09
CA PHE A 205 12.06 5.02 -0.81
C PHE A 205 11.97 4.20 -2.09
N TRP A 206 10.78 4.18 -2.69
CA TRP A 206 10.49 3.43 -3.92
C TRP A 206 10.79 4.23 -5.18
N VAL A 207 11.37 3.56 -6.19
CA VAL A 207 11.63 4.15 -7.51
C VAL A 207 11.24 3.21 -8.65
N VAL A 208 10.98 3.81 -9.80
CA VAL A 208 11.14 3.17 -11.12
C VAL A 208 12.28 3.85 -11.88
N GLY A 209 12.89 3.17 -12.85
CA GLY A 209 13.89 3.75 -13.73
C GLY A 209 13.39 3.95 -15.16
N ASP A 210 14.33 4.20 -16.07
CA ASP A 210 14.07 4.35 -17.51
C ASP A 210 13.75 2.98 -18.18
N TRP A 211 12.58 2.43 -17.86
CA TRP A 211 12.01 1.21 -18.43
C TRP A 211 10.48 1.34 -18.60
N PRO A 212 9.81 0.41 -19.32
CA PRO A 212 8.35 0.42 -19.40
C PRO A 212 7.72 0.28 -18.02
N VAL A 213 6.73 1.12 -17.73
CA VAL A 213 5.94 1.10 -16.49
C VAL A 213 4.46 1.09 -16.85
N THR A 214 3.64 0.49 -16.01
CA THR A 214 2.18 0.58 -16.05
C THR A 214 1.67 1.30 -14.80
N GLY A 215 0.42 1.75 -14.80
CA GLY A 215 -0.14 2.48 -13.66
C GLY A 215 0.43 3.88 -13.39
N LEU A 216 1.40 4.38 -14.18
CA LEU A 216 2.04 5.68 -13.93
C LEU A 216 1.04 6.84 -14.01
N ASN A 217 0.79 7.48 -12.87
CA ASN A 217 -0.09 8.64 -12.76
C ASN A 217 0.63 9.96 -13.09
N SER A 218 -0.14 11.02 -13.24
CA SER A 218 0.34 12.35 -13.65
C SER A 218 1.31 13.00 -12.66
N ARG A 219 1.42 12.46 -11.44
CA ARG A 219 2.32 12.95 -10.36
C ARG A 219 3.54 12.07 -10.17
N GLY A 220 3.65 10.97 -10.92
CA GLY A 220 4.81 10.09 -10.93
C GLY A 220 4.73 8.92 -9.95
N GLY A 221 3.56 8.64 -9.35
CA GLY A 221 3.30 7.40 -8.61
C GLY A 221 2.78 6.29 -9.53
N LEU A 222 2.76 5.04 -9.04
CA LEU A 222 2.17 3.90 -9.75
C LEU A 222 0.86 3.50 -9.09
N SER A 223 -0.24 3.65 -9.80
CA SER A 223 -1.55 3.26 -9.30
C SER A 223 -1.82 1.78 -9.52
N ILE A 224 -2.45 1.13 -8.54
CA ILE A 224 -3.03 -0.19 -8.74
C ILE A 224 -4.16 -0.05 -9.76
N THR A 225 -4.09 -0.80 -10.85
CA THR A 225 -5.09 -0.76 -11.94
C THR A 225 -5.39 -2.15 -12.45
N ILE A 226 -6.45 -2.32 -13.23
CA ILE A 226 -6.70 -3.58 -13.93
C ILE A 226 -5.83 -3.66 -15.20
N GLY A 227 -4.96 -4.65 -15.23
CA GLY A 227 -4.08 -4.99 -16.34
C GLY A 227 -4.81 -5.46 -17.61
N PRO A 228 -4.08 -5.59 -18.73
CA PRO A 228 -4.64 -6.00 -20.02
C PRO A 228 -5.18 -7.44 -20.04
N ASP A 229 -4.81 -8.27 -19.07
CA ASP A 229 -5.30 -9.63 -18.84
C ASP A 229 -6.51 -9.66 -17.87
N ASN A 230 -7.03 -8.50 -17.48
CA ASN A 230 -8.12 -8.33 -16.51
C ASN A 230 -7.77 -8.78 -15.08
N ILE A 231 -6.47 -8.77 -14.75
CA ILE A 231 -5.91 -9.01 -13.41
C ILE A 231 -5.39 -7.69 -12.84
N PRO A 232 -5.54 -7.42 -11.54
CA PRO A 232 -4.93 -6.26 -10.89
C PRO A 232 -3.40 -6.26 -11.03
N ASP A 233 -2.87 -5.11 -11.46
CA ASP A 233 -1.45 -4.82 -11.52
C ASP A 233 -0.90 -4.64 -10.10
N ALA A 234 0.23 -5.27 -9.81
CA ALA A 234 0.92 -5.17 -8.53
C ALA A 234 2.08 -4.17 -8.54
N ASN A 235 2.34 -3.53 -9.69
CA ASN A 235 3.46 -2.64 -9.96
C ASN A 235 4.84 -3.26 -9.63
N PRO A 236 5.14 -4.51 -10.08
CA PRO A 236 6.38 -5.22 -9.75
C PRO A 236 7.66 -4.56 -10.28
N GLU A 237 7.54 -3.60 -11.19
CA GLU A 237 8.65 -2.87 -11.77
C GLU A 237 9.23 -1.77 -10.87
N ALA A 238 8.57 -1.45 -9.77
CA ALA A 238 9.11 -0.59 -8.73
C ALA A 238 10.09 -1.36 -7.83
N VAL A 239 11.06 -0.64 -7.27
CA VAL A 239 12.04 -1.21 -6.34
C VAL A 239 12.37 -0.24 -5.23
N ILE A 240 12.51 -0.76 -4.01
CA ILE A 240 12.86 0.05 -2.85
C ILE A 240 14.38 0.27 -2.78
N ILE A 241 14.76 1.51 -2.49
CA ILE A 241 16.15 1.94 -2.32
C ILE A 241 16.45 2.02 -0.83
N GLY A 242 17.34 1.15 -0.37
CA GLY A 242 17.73 1.06 1.03
C GLY A 242 18.77 2.10 1.46
N ALA A 243 19.30 1.91 2.67
CA ALA A 243 20.37 2.75 3.20
C ALA A 243 21.68 2.65 2.38
N PRO A 244 22.35 3.77 2.07
CA PRO A 244 23.64 3.76 1.39
C PRO A 244 24.75 3.06 2.16
N ILE A 245 25.45 2.16 1.47
CA ILE A 245 26.51 1.32 2.06
C ILE A 245 27.70 2.13 2.56
N ASP A 246 28.00 3.29 1.96
CA ASP A 246 29.07 4.18 2.41
C ASP A 246 28.69 5.07 3.60
N GLY A 247 27.47 4.94 4.12
CA GLY A 247 26.95 5.73 5.24
C GLY A 247 26.53 7.15 4.89
N THR A 248 26.49 7.52 3.61
CA THR A 248 25.81 8.74 3.18
C THR A 248 24.31 8.64 3.41
N THR A 249 23.62 9.79 3.46
CA THR A 249 22.18 9.85 3.74
C THR A 249 21.40 10.02 2.44
N ASN A 250 20.38 9.17 2.25
CA ASN A 250 19.45 9.32 1.15
C ASN A 250 18.78 10.70 1.14
N PRO A 251 18.49 11.28 -0.03
CA PRO A 251 17.78 12.54 -0.11
C PRO A 251 16.31 12.38 0.31
N VAL A 252 15.68 13.48 0.70
CA VAL A 252 14.22 13.55 0.83
C VAL A 252 13.61 13.50 -0.57
N VAL A 253 12.65 12.60 -0.76
CA VAL A 253 11.91 12.43 -2.01
C VAL A 253 10.40 12.49 -1.80
N SER A 254 9.67 12.60 -2.90
CA SER A 254 8.22 12.58 -3.00
C SER A 254 7.85 12.12 -4.42
N LEU A 255 6.55 11.93 -4.68
CA LEU A 255 6.06 11.54 -6.02
C LEU A 255 6.67 12.41 -7.12
N GLY A 256 7.23 11.74 -8.13
CA GLY A 256 7.75 12.37 -9.34
C GLY A 256 9.12 13.05 -9.19
N VAL A 257 9.78 12.95 -8.03
CA VAL A 257 11.18 13.40 -7.88
C VAL A 257 12.10 12.54 -8.76
N THR A 258 12.86 13.18 -9.64
CA THR A 258 13.88 12.48 -10.46
C THR A 258 15.23 12.53 -9.76
N LEU A 259 15.98 11.44 -9.74
CA LEU A 259 17.32 11.38 -9.12
C LEU A 259 18.41 11.04 -10.13
N SER A 260 19.67 11.25 -9.72
CA SER A 260 20.83 10.70 -10.42
C SER A 260 20.79 9.18 -10.42
N ASP A 261 21.44 8.55 -11.40
CA ASP A 261 21.58 7.09 -11.46
C ASP A 261 21.99 6.49 -10.11
N ILE A 262 21.28 5.43 -9.71
CA ILE A 262 21.55 4.68 -8.49
C ILE A 262 22.32 3.43 -8.86
N THR A 263 23.51 3.24 -8.30
CA THR A 263 24.25 1.98 -8.44
C THR A 263 24.36 1.32 -7.07
N GLY A 264 23.97 0.06 -6.98
CA GLY A 264 23.85 -0.66 -5.71
C GLY A 264 23.78 -2.16 -5.88
N VAL A 265 23.76 -2.89 -4.77
CA VAL A 265 23.60 -4.35 -4.76
C VAL A 265 22.15 -4.72 -4.45
N VAL A 266 21.61 -5.73 -5.14
CA VAL A 266 20.27 -6.24 -4.86
C VAL A 266 20.32 -7.15 -3.63
N GLN A 267 19.44 -6.93 -2.67
CA GLN A 267 19.34 -7.73 -1.44
C GLN A 267 17.86 -7.92 -1.08
N TYR A 268 17.45 -9.15 -0.77
CA TYR A 268 16.16 -9.38 -0.13
C TYR A 268 16.27 -9.11 1.37
N GLN A 269 15.40 -8.25 1.91
CA GLN A 269 15.30 -7.94 3.34
C GLN A 269 13.94 -7.33 3.67
N PHE A 270 13.47 -7.49 4.91
CA PHE A 270 12.23 -6.87 5.40
C PHE A 270 11.02 -7.09 4.48
N GLY A 271 10.88 -8.29 3.93
CA GLY A 271 9.78 -8.62 3.02
C GLY A 271 9.94 -8.18 1.56
N PHE A 272 11.00 -7.47 1.16
CA PHE A 272 11.13 -6.95 -0.22
C PHE A 272 12.54 -7.11 -0.80
N TYR A 273 12.67 -7.01 -2.12
CA TYR A 273 13.94 -6.83 -2.80
C TYR A 273 14.35 -5.35 -2.80
N TYR A 274 15.44 -5.06 -2.10
CA TYR A 274 16.07 -3.76 -2.03
C TYR A 274 17.21 -3.63 -3.03
N ILE A 275 17.44 -2.41 -3.50
CA ILE A 275 18.76 -2.01 -3.98
C ILE A 275 19.43 -1.22 -2.86
N LEU A 276 20.54 -1.74 -2.33
CA LEU A 276 21.39 -1.00 -1.40
C LEU A 276 22.38 -0.14 -2.18
N PRO A 277 22.19 1.20 -2.22
CA PRO A 277 23.04 2.05 -3.02
C PRO A 277 24.46 2.07 -2.47
N LEU A 278 25.47 2.10 -3.35
CA LEU A 278 26.86 2.25 -2.94
C LEU A 278 27.12 3.64 -2.30
N THR A 279 26.37 4.64 -2.76
CA THR A 279 26.37 6.02 -2.26
C THR A 279 25.00 6.64 -2.51
N ALA A 280 24.58 7.57 -1.67
CA ALA A 280 23.29 8.22 -1.78
C ALA A 280 23.11 8.90 -3.15
N PRO A 281 21.95 8.74 -3.81
CA PRO A 281 21.65 9.48 -5.03
C PRO A 281 21.42 10.97 -4.73
N LYS A 282 21.41 11.78 -5.80
CA LYS A 282 21.12 13.21 -5.74
C LYS A 282 19.79 13.51 -6.41
N VAL A 283 19.00 14.38 -5.80
CA VAL A 283 17.80 14.95 -6.45
C VAL A 283 18.24 15.80 -7.64
N LEU A 284 17.64 15.53 -8.81
CA LEU A 284 17.83 16.31 -10.03
C LEU A 284 16.69 17.31 -10.21
N THR A 285 15.44 16.87 -10.02
CA THR A 285 14.25 17.71 -10.12
C THR A 285 13.22 17.30 -9.08
N THR A 286 12.43 18.28 -8.64
CA THR A 286 11.27 18.10 -7.76
C THR A 286 10.07 18.71 -8.46
N PRO A 287 8.96 17.96 -8.63
CA PRO A 287 7.73 18.51 -9.20
C PRO A 287 7.18 19.67 -8.39
N THR A 288 6.30 20.47 -9.00
CA THR A 288 5.47 21.43 -8.26
C THR A 288 4.46 20.67 -7.40
N THR A 289 4.27 21.09 -6.15
CA THR A 289 3.47 20.35 -5.15
C THR A 289 2.25 21.15 -4.72
N THR A 290 1.52 21.71 -5.69
CA THR A 290 0.32 22.50 -5.44
C THR A 290 -0.83 21.88 -6.22
N ALA A 291 -1.70 21.15 -5.51
CA ALA A 291 -2.96 20.71 -6.07
C ALA A 291 -3.89 21.91 -6.29
N PRO A 292 -4.57 22.01 -7.45
CA PRO A 292 -5.63 22.98 -7.62
C PRO A 292 -6.87 22.56 -6.80
N PRO A 293 -7.69 23.52 -6.34
CA PRO A 293 -9.01 23.22 -5.81
C PRO A 293 -9.87 22.42 -6.80
N THR A 294 -10.90 21.74 -6.28
CA THR A 294 -11.90 21.09 -7.12
C THR A 294 -12.61 22.10 -8.04
N ASN A 295 -13.12 21.62 -9.16
CA ASN A 295 -14.05 22.39 -9.99
C ASN A 295 -15.54 22.15 -9.61
N ILE A 296 -15.80 21.26 -8.64
CA ILE A 296 -17.14 20.94 -8.15
C ILE A 296 -17.53 21.96 -7.09
N THR A 297 -18.40 22.91 -7.47
CA THR A 297 -18.85 23.97 -6.56
C THR A 297 -20.20 23.64 -5.93
N ALA A 298 -20.33 23.88 -4.63
CA ALA A 298 -21.63 23.89 -3.98
C ALA A 298 -22.47 25.10 -4.44
N ASP A 299 -23.75 24.87 -4.75
CA ASP A 299 -24.74 25.92 -4.97
C ASP A 299 -25.86 25.75 -3.94
N ILE A 300 -25.92 26.65 -2.96
CA ILE A 300 -26.92 26.59 -1.89
C ILE A 300 -28.36 26.75 -2.41
N THR A 301 -28.53 27.31 -3.62
CA THR A 301 -29.84 27.63 -4.20
C THR A 301 -30.44 26.50 -5.03
N ASP A 302 -29.61 25.60 -5.60
CA ASP A 302 -30.10 24.42 -6.33
C ASP A 302 -30.50 23.32 -5.35
N ILE A 303 -31.77 23.27 -4.95
CA ILE A 303 -32.30 22.29 -3.99
C ILE A 303 -32.21 20.82 -4.42
N CYS A 304 -31.88 20.55 -5.70
CA CYS A 304 -31.79 19.21 -6.24
C CYS A 304 -30.35 18.69 -6.34
N ILE A 305 -29.35 19.56 -6.30
CA ILE A 305 -27.94 19.14 -6.27
C ILE A 305 -27.45 19.13 -4.83
N VAL A 306 -26.72 18.09 -4.45
CA VAL A 306 -25.93 18.05 -3.20
C VAL A 306 -24.49 17.76 -3.58
N THR A 307 -23.56 18.59 -3.10
CA THR A 307 -22.13 18.25 -3.13
C THR A 307 -21.74 17.55 -1.85
N PHE A 308 -20.85 16.58 -1.93
CA PHE A 308 -20.31 15.89 -0.76
C PHE A 308 -18.79 15.89 -0.80
N GLY A 309 -18.16 15.91 0.36
CA GLY A 309 -16.75 15.65 0.55
C GLY A 309 -16.56 14.33 1.28
N ASP A 310 -15.46 13.64 1.03
CA ASP A 310 -15.00 12.47 1.78
C ASP A 310 -13.55 12.68 2.19
N TYR A 311 -13.25 12.53 3.49
CA TYR A 311 -11.93 12.86 4.01
C TYR A 311 -11.63 12.14 5.34
N ASN A 312 -10.76 11.13 5.28
CA ASN A 312 -10.05 10.62 6.46
C ASN A 312 -9.04 11.69 6.90
N VAL A 313 -9.10 12.13 8.15
CA VAL A 313 -8.30 13.26 8.66
C VAL A 313 -7.18 12.86 9.62
N ASP A 314 -6.84 11.56 9.69
CA ASP A 314 -5.72 10.96 10.42
C ASP A 314 -5.68 11.34 11.91
N ASN A 315 -6.25 10.48 12.75
CA ASN A 315 -6.23 10.58 14.22
C ASN A 315 -6.51 12.00 14.74
N PHE A 316 -7.64 12.54 14.32
CA PHE A 316 -7.93 13.96 14.43
C PHE A 316 -8.56 14.33 15.77
N GLY A 317 -7.72 14.77 16.71
CA GLY A 317 -8.12 15.29 18.02
C GLY A 317 -8.37 16.81 18.10
N PRO A 318 -8.76 17.34 19.27
CA PRO A 318 -9.21 18.72 19.47
C PRO A 318 -8.08 19.75 19.33
N THR A 319 -6.83 19.31 19.49
CA THR A 319 -5.61 20.10 19.38
C THR A 319 -4.67 19.55 18.32
N ALA A 320 -5.20 18.77 17.37
CA ALA A 320 -4.47 18.24 16.23
C ALA A 320 -3.70 19.36 15.51
N THR A 321 -2.41 19.15 15.28
CA THR A 321 -1.55 20.17 14.64
C THR A 321 -1.96 20.42 13.18
N GLN A 322 -2.56 19.41 12.54
CA GLN A 322 -3.11 19.45 11.20
C GLN A 322 -4.44 20.21 11.09
N LEU A 323 -5.11 20.56 12.21
CA LEU A 323 -6.44 21.19 12.20
C LEU A 323 -6.56 22.43 11.31
N PRO A 324 -5.62 23.41 11.33
CA PRO A 324 -5.71 24.56 10.44
C PRO A 324 -5.60 24.18 8.96
N VAL A 325 -4.83 23.14 8.64
CA VAL A 325 -4.60 22.68 7.27
C VAL A 325 -5.81 21.91 6.75
N VAL A 326 -6.35 20.98 7.55
CA VAL A 326 -7.61 20.27 7.25
C VAL A 326 -8.77 21.26 7.05
N ALA A 327 -8.88 22.26 7.93
CA ALA A 327 -9.89 23.31 7.79
C ALA A 327 -9.72 24.10 6.49
N SER A 328 -8.47 24.38 6.08
CA SER A 328 -8.18 24.99 4.77
C SER A 328 -8.60 24.06 3.64
N HIS A 329 -8.20 22.78 3.65
CA HIS A 329 -8.59 21.82 2.62
C HIS A 329 -10.10 21.80 2.38
N ILE A 330 -10.91 21.71 3.44
CA ILE A 330 -12.37 21.74 3.33
C ILE A 330 -12.88 23.09 2.79
N ALA A 331 -12.31 24.21 3.26
CA ALA A 331 -12.78 25.55 2.92
C ALA A 331 -12.37 26.00 1.50
N THR A 332 -11.13 25.73 1.09
CA THR A 332 -10.49 26.31 -0.10
C THR A 332 -10.28 25.31 -1.21
N ASP A 333 -9.92 24.07 -0.90
CA ASP A 333 -9.56 23.09 -1.91
C ASP A 333 -10.80 22.28 -2.31
N MET A 334 -11.59 21.82 -1.34
CA MET A 334 -12.87 21.14 -1.53
C MET A 334 -14.04 22.10 -1.82
N LEU A 335 -13.80 23.41 -1.73
CA LEU A 335 -14.80 24.48 -1.95
C LEU A 335 -16.09 24.34 -1.11
N SER A 336 -15.94 23.87 0.13
CA SER A 336 -17.01 23.76 1.14
C SER A 336 -18.26 22.99 0.66
N PRO A 337 -18.15 21.64 0.53
CA PRO A 337 -19.26 20.78 0.15
C PRO A 337 -20.51 20.93 1.04
N ASP A 338 -21.68 20.50 0.55
CA ASP A 338 -22.91 20.57 1.35
C ASP A 338 -22.92 19.59 2.54
N ILE A 339 -22.29 18.43 2.37
CA ILE A 339 -22.04 17.40 3.40
C ILE A 339 -20.57 16.97 3.32
N VAL A 340 -19.90 16.73 4.44
CA VAL A 340 -18.55 16.15 4.48
C VAL A 340 -18.60 14.88 5.32
N PHE A 341 -18.17 13.77 4.73
CA PHE A 341 -17.96 12.48 5.36
C PHE A 341 -16.55 12.55 5.95
N LEU A 342 -16.46 12.51 7.28
CA LEU A 342 -15.19 12.50 7.99
C LEU A 342 -14.97 11.13 8.62
N GLN A 343 -13.74 10.65 8.55
CA GLN A 343 -13.24 9.49 9.28
C GLN A 343 -12.14 9.93 10.25
N GLU A 344 -11.78 9.06 11.19
CA GLU A 344 -10.70 9.30 12.16
C GLU A 344 -10.87 10.48 13.11
N ILE A 345 -12.12 10.83 13.42
CA ILE A 345 -12.39 11.83 14.46
C ILE A 345 -12.14 11.22 15.83
N GLN A 346 -11.35 11.89 16.66
CA GLN A 346 -11.03 11.49 18.04
C GLN A 346 -11.88 12.18 19.09
N ASP A 347 -11.72 11.71 20.33
CA ASP A 347 -12.35 12.22 21.54
C ASP A 347 -11.90 13.66 21.85
N ASN A 348 -12.61 14.29 22.78
CA ASN A 348 -12.36 15.65 23.25
C ASN A 348 -11.00 15.83 23.95
N ASP A 349 -10.26 14.75 24.15
CA ASP A 349 -8.94 14.65 24.78
C ASP A 349 -7.93 13.87 23.91
N GLY A 350 -8.27 13.61 22.64
CA GLY A 350 -7.42 12.91 21.67
C GLY A 350 -7.26 11.43 22.03
N ALA A 351 -6.05 10.90 21.93
CA ALA A 351 -5.72 9.50 22.24
C ALA A 351 -5.55 9.19 23.75
N THR A 352 -6.04 10.07 24.64
CA THR A 352 -5.89 9.85 26.08
C THR A 352 -6.91 8.80 26.55
N ASP A 353 -6.44 7.66 27.05
CA ASP A 353 -7.32 6.60 27.56
C ASP A 353 -7.80 6.92 29.00
N ASP A 354 -8.79 7.83 29.12
CA ASP A 354 -9.40 8.21 30.41
C ASP A 354 -10.93 7.98 30.51
N GLY A 355 -11.52 7.40 29.47
CA GLY A 355 -12.94 7.06 29.38
C GLY A 355 -13.83 8.14 28.74
N VAL A 356 -13.27 9.26 28.28
CA VAL A 356 -13.98 10.23 27.45
C VAL A 356 -14.22 9.63 26.06
N VAL A 357 -15.49 9.64 25.61
CA VAL A 357 -15.90 9.12 24.29
C VAL A 357 -16.54 10.18 23.38
N SER A 358 -16.70 11.40 23.88
CA SER A 358 -17.35 12.48 23.14
C SER A 358 -16.35 13.20 22.24
N SER A 359 -16.78 13.56 21.02
CA SER A 359 -15.96 14.30 20.03
C SER A 359 -16.45 15.73 19.74
N ASN A 360 -17.39 16.24 20.54
CA ASN A 360 -18.03 17.55 20.29
C ASN A 360 -17.06 18.73 20.28
N VAL A 361 -16.03 18.74 21.13
CA VAL A 361 -14.98 19.79 21.15
C VAL A 361 -14.12 19.68 19.90
N THR A 362 -13.70 18.47 19.53
CA THR A 362 -12.94 18.18 18.32
C THR A 362 -13.66 18.71 17.08
N LEU A 363 -14.92 18.33 16.89
CA LEU A 363 -15.74 18.77 15.77
C LEU A 363 -16.01 20.28 15.83
N SER A 364 -16.34 20.85 16.99
CA SER A 364 -16.58 22.29 17.14
C SER A 364 -15.36 23.14 16.79
N ASN A 365 -14.15 22.68 17.13
CA ASN A 365 -12.91 23.34 16.77
C ASN A 365 -12.70 23.32 15.26
N LEU A 366 -12.96 22.18 14.60
CA LEU A 366 -12.88 22.06 13.14
C LEU A 366 -13.88 22.99 12.44
N VAL A 367 -15.17 23.00 12.83
CA VAL A 367 -16.16 23.90 12.18
C VAL A 367 -15.80 25.37 12.37
N SER A 368 -15.28 25.72 13.55
CA SER A 368 -14.84 27.09 13.85
C SER A 368 -13.66 27.50 13.00
N ALA A 369 -12.70 26.58 12.78
CA ALA A 369 -11.56 26.82 11.91
C ALA A 369 -11.97 26.96 10.44
N ILE A 370 -12.87 26.12 9.93
CA ILE A 370 -13.42 26.25 8.57
C ILE A 370 -14.10 27.60 8.38
N ALA A 371 -14.95 27.99 9.33
CA ALA A 371 -15.63 29.29 9.31
C ALA A 371 -14.66 30.47 9.36
N ALA A 372 -13.53 30.33 10.06
CA ALA A 372 -12.49 31.35 10.09
C ALA A 372 -11.75 31.52 8.74
N VAL A 373 -11.70 30.47 7.90
CA VAL A 373 -11.05 30.51 6.58
C VAL A 373 -11.91 31.23 5.54
N ASN A 374 -13.19 30.86 5.40
CA ASN A 374 -14.04 31.38 4.32
C ASN A 374 -15.46 31.83 4.75
N GLY A 375 -15.77 31.77 6.04
CA GLY A 375 -17.08 32.17 6.58
C GLY A 375 -18.19 31.12 6.45
N VAL A 376 -17.94 29.96 5.84
CA VAL A 376 -18.93 28.87 5.77
C VAL A 376 -19.04 28.18 7.13
N THR A 377 -20.28 28.03 7.61
CA THR A 377 -20.59 27.33 8.86
C THR A 377 -21.15 25.94 8.57
N TYR A 378 -20.71 24.97 9.36
CA TYR A 378 -21.24 23.61 9.37
C TYR A 378 -21.85 23.30 10.74
N ASP A 379 -22.92 22.51 10.71
CA ASP A 379 -23.36 21.70 11.85
C ASP A 379 -22.74 20.30 11.71
N PHE A 380 -22.78 19.47 12.75
CA PHE A 380 -22.24 18.12 12.69
C PHE A 380 -23.15 17.06 13.32
N VAL A 381 -23.00 15.82 12.86
CA VAL A 381 -23.72 14.64 13.32
C VAL A 381 -22.72 13.52 13.63
N VAL A 382 -22.84 12.92 14.81
CA VAL A 382 -21.97 11.84 15.29
C VAL A 382 -22.74 10.95 16.26
N ILE A 383 -22.26 9.71 16.44
CA ILE A 383 -22.67 8.81 17.55
C ILE A 383 -21.40 8.46 18.31
N ASP A 384 -21.32 8.85 19.59
CA ASP A 384 -20.19 8.49 20.44
C ASP A 384 -20.10 6.95 20.56
N PRO A 385 -18.92 6.34 20.41
CA PRO A 385 -18.71 4.90 20.52
C PRO A 385 -18.75 4.43 21.98
N VAL A 386 -18.64 3.11 22.18
CA VAL A 386 -18.31 2.54 23.50
C VAL A 386 -16.79 2.63 23.67
N ASN A 387 -16.32 3.03 24.86
CA ASN A 387 -14.89 3.17 25.15
C ASN A 387 -14.14 1.87 24.81
N ASP A 388 -13.07 1.99 24.02
CA ASP A 388 -12.16 0.94 23.55
C ASP A 388 -12.83 -0.23 22.81
N ALA A 389 -14.05 -0.04 22.30
CA ALA A 389 -14.78 -1.11 21.61
C ALA A 389 -14.71 -1.03 20.09
N ASP A 390 -14.31 0.13 19.56
CA ASP A 390 -14.13 0.40 18.14
C ASP A 390 -12.62 0.53 17.90
N GLY A 391 -12.06 -0.23 16.96
CA GLY A 391 -10.61 -0.26 16.73
C GLY A 391 -10.05 1.06 16.18
N GLY A 392 -8.74 1.14 16.01
CA GLY A 392 -8.03 2.38 15.63
C GLY A 392 -7.00 2.78 16.68
N GLU A 393 -6.64 4.07 16.76
CA GLU A 393 -5.70 4.52 17.79
C GLU A 393 -6.24 4.24 19.21
N PRO A 394 -5.51 3.47 20.04
CA PRO A 394 -5.93 3.15 21.41
C PRO A 394 -6.25 4.39 22.24
N GLY A 395 -7.35 4.35 23.01
CA GLY A 395 -7.82 5.48 23.83
C GLY A 395 -8.51 6.59 23.05
N GLY A 396 -8.27 6.74 21.74
CA GLY A 396 -8.84 7.81 20.93
C GLY A 396 -10.21 7.53 20.31
N ASN A 397 -10.74 6.33 20.52
CA ASN A 397 -12.06 5.84 20.08
C ASN A 397 -12.50 6.31 18.68
N ILE A 398 -11.60 6.29 17.69
CA ILE A 398 -11.81 6.97 16.41
C ILE A 398 -13.16 6.60 15.75
N ARG A 399 -13.80 7.57 15.08
CA ARG A 399 -15.15 7.39 14.52
C ARG A 399 -15.38 8.18 13.24
N GLN A 400 -16.48 7.85 12.58
CA GLN A 400 -17.04 8.67 11.51
C GLN A 400 -17.90 9.80 12.07
N ALA A 401 -17.89 10.93 11.36
CA ALA A 401 -18.80 12.05 11.59
C ALA A 401 -19.28 12.62 10.25
N TYR A 402 -20.40 13.35 10.29
CA TYR A 402 -20.78 14.24 9.19
C TYR A 402 -20.60 15.69 9.61
N LEU A 403 -20.02 16.50 8.73
CA LEU A 403 -20.29 17.95 8.72
C LEU A 403 -21.38 18.21 7.68
N TYR A 404 -22.30 19.12 7.94
CA TYR A 404 -23.32 19.48 6.96
C TYR A 404 -23.73 20.94 7.04
N ARG A 405 -24.10 21.51 5.89
CA ARG A 405 -24.60 22.89 5.81
C ARG A 405 -26.11 22.88 6.03
N SER A 406 -26.58 23.22 7.23
CA SER A 406 -28.02 23.23 7.58
C SER A 406 -28.86 24.19 6.73
N GLN A 407 -28.24 25.17 6.07
CA GLN A 407 -28.91 26.01 5.07
C GLN A 407 -29.30 25.25 3.80
N LYS A 408 -28.75 24.05 3.55
CA LYS A 408 -28.97 23.22 2.37
C LYS A 408 -29.81 21.99 2.67
N ILE A 409 -29.36 21.25 3.68
CA ILE A 409 -29.74 19.86 3.94
C ILE A 409 -29.74 19.64 5.44
N ASN A 410 -30.73 18.90 5.94
CA ASN A 410 -30.89 18.61 7.35
C ASN A 410 -31.31 17.16 7.53
N LEU A 411 -31.08 16.60 8.72
CA LEU A 411 -31.63 15.29 9.06
C LEU A 411 -33.16 15.33 8.94
N VAL A 412 -33.73 14.28 8.37
CA VAL A 412 -35.18 14.07 8.37
C VAL A 412 -35.66 13.96 9.82
N PRO A 413 -36.62 14.80 10.25
CA PRO A 413 -37.12 14.78 11.61
C PRO A 413 -38.05 13.59 11.86
N GLY A 414 -38.20 13.21 13.13
CA GLY A 414 -39.20 12.26 13.60
C GLY A 414 -38.62 11.00 14.25
N SER A 415 -37.40 10.62 13.86
CA SER A 415 -36.67 9.52 14.48
C SER A 415 -35.65 10.06 15.50
N PRO A 416 -35.49 9.42 16.67
CA PRO A 416 -34.46 9.80 17.62
C PRO A 416 -33.06 9.47 17.09
N ALA A 417 -32.02 10.09 17.63
CA ALA A 417 -30.65 9.66 17.41
C ALA A 417 -30.40 8.30 18.09
N GLY A 418 -29.70 7.39 17.42
CA GLY A 418 -29.27 6.12 18.00
C GLY A 418 -28.04 6.25 18.91
N THR A 419 -27.80 5.22 19.72
CA THR A 419 -26.58 5.04 20.51
C THR A 419 -25.58 4.09 19.83
N ALA A 420 -24.38 3.95 20.40
CA ALA A 420 -23.32 3.06 19.90
C ALA A 420 -23.76 1.60 19.69
N THR A 421 -24.76 1.12 20.43
CA THR A 421 -25.16 -0.29 20.49
C THR A 421 -26.55 -0.56 19.90
N GLU A 422 -27.26 0.48 19.45
CA GLU A 422 -28.60 0.33 18.88
C GLU A 422 -28.54 0.14 17.36
N THR A 423 -29.10 -0.97 16.91
CA THR A 423 -29.26 -1.27 15.49
C THR A 423 -30.31 -0.38 14.85
N ILE A 424 -29.95 0.26 13.74
CA ILE A 424 -30.92 0.95 12.87
C ILE A 424 -31.81 -0.06 12.14
N ALA A 425 -33.10 0.23 12.05
CA ALA A 425 -34.04 -0.51 11.23
C ALA A 425 -34.62 0.40 10.15
N VAL A 426 -34.89 -0.17 8.97
CA VAL A 426 -35.60 0.52 7.90
C VAL A 426 -37.05 0.09 7.90
N SER A 427 -37.95 1.07 8.01
CA SER A 427 -39.40 0.87 8.02
C SER A 427 -40.05 1.56 6.83
N SER A 428 -41.26 1.14 6.48
CA SER A 428 -42.06 1.78 5.42
C SER A 428 -43.11 2.70 6.04
N SER A 429 -43.13 3.96 5.63
CA SER A 429 -44.23 4.90 5.87
C SER A 429 -44.86 5.28 4.54
N SER A 430 -46.02 4.71 4.23
CA SER A 430 -46.73 4.92 2.96
C SER A 430 -45.90 4.60 1.70
N GLY A 431 -45.04 3.58 1.77
CA GLY A 431 -44.16 3.20 0.65
C GLY A 431 -42.90 4.06 0.53
N VAL A 432 -42.62 4.93 1.51
CA VAL A 432 -41.38 5.69 1.62
C VAL A 432 -40.53 5.06 2.73
N PRO A 433 -39.25 4.73 2.49
CA PRO A 433 -38.36 4.23 3.52
C PRO A 433 -38.13 5.28 4.61
N LYS A 434 -38.06 4.84 5.86
CA LYS A 434 -37.80 5.65 7.04
C LYS A 434 -36.89 4.92 8.02
N LEU A 435 -35.85 5.60 8.46
CA LEU A 435 -34.94 5.06 9.47
C LEU A 435 -35.58 5.11 10.86
N SER A 436 -35.44 4.05 11.66
CA SER A 436 -35.91 4.04 13.05
C SER A 436 -35.08 4.94 13.98
N LEU A 437 -33.82 5.17 13.60
CA LEU A 437 -32.85 6.02 14.28
C LEU A 437 -32.24 6.96 13.23
N ASN A 438 -32.08 8.25 13.53
CA ASN A 438 -31.47 9.20 12.60
C ASN A 438 -30.63 10.25 13.36
N PRO A 439 -29.29 10.11 13.39
CA PRO A 439 -28.47 9.05 12.77
C PRO A 439 -28.61 7.68 13.46
N GLY A 440 -28.05 6.63 12.85
CA GLY A 440 -27.96 5.28 13.45
C GLY A 440 -26.75 4.45 12.97
N ARG A 441 -26.61 3.23 13.51
CA ARG A 441 -25.53 2.27 13.19
C ARG A 441 -26.09 0.99 12.53
N ILE A 442 -25.35 0.43 11.58
CA ILE A 442 -25.72 -0.85 10.91
C ILE A 442 -25.23 -2.01 11.79
N ASP A 443 -26.18 -2.78 12.33
CA ASP A 443 -25.95 -3.99 13.14
C ASP A 443 -24.70 -3.92 14.06
N PRO A 444 -24.62 -2.95 14.99
CA PRO A 444 -23.41 -2.68 15.78
C PRO A 444 -22.95 -3.84 16.70
N SER A 445 -23.77 -4.88 16.89
CA SER A 445 -23.40 -6.09 17.64
C SER A 445 -22.81 -7.20 16.78
N ASN A 446 -22.72 -7.02 15.46
CA ASN A 446 -22.17 -8.02 14.56
C ASN A 446 -20.67 -8.21 14.78
N ALA A 447 -20.19 -9.45 14.73
CA ALA A 447 -18.77 -9.78 14.87
C ALA A 447 -17.88 -9.09 13.80
N ALA A 448 -18.45 -8.73 12.64
CA ALA A 448 -17.76 -7.95 11.63
C ALA A 448 -17.28 -6.57 12.14
N TRP A 449 -17.87 -6.05 13.22
CA TRP A 449 -17.52 -4.75 13.82
C TRP A 449 -16.76 -4.86 15.15
N GLU A 450 -16.44 -6.07 15.64
CA GLU A 450 -15.56 -6.24 16.81
C GLU A 450 -14.22 -5.56 16.52
N ASP A 451 -13.72 -4.70 17.40
CA ASP A 451 -12.48 -3.93 17.17
C ASP A 451 -12.45 -3.18 15.83
N SER A 452 -13.61 -2.71 15.35
CA SER A 452 -13.73 -1.97 14.09
C SER A 452 -14.78 -0.87 14.18
N ARG A 453 -14.68 0.13 13.31
CA ARG A 453 -15.59 1.28 13.34
C ARG A 453 -16.93 0.88 12.73
N LYS A 454 -18.01 1.06 13.49
CA LYS A 454 -19.38 0.81 13.02
C LYS A 454 -19.80 1.96 12.08
N PRO A 455 -20.42 1.75 10.92
CA PRO A 455 -20.70 2.84 9.98
C PRO A 455 -21.77 3.82 10.51
N LEU A 456 -21.68 5.09 10.12
CA LEU A 456 -22.64 6.14 10.52
C LEU A 456 -23.66 6.39 9.41
N VAL A 457 -24.93 6.10 9.68
CA VAL A 457 -26.03 6.23 8.73
C VAL A 457 -26.88 7.46 9.05
N ALA A 458 -27.31 8.18 8.02
CA ALA A 458 -28.26 9.28 8.16
C ALA A 458 -29.27 9.34 7.00
N GLU A 459 -30.50 9.76 7.32
CA GLU A 459 -31.54 10.13 6.35
C GLU A 459 -31.63 11.66 6.33
N TRP A 460 -31.34 12.24 5.18
CA TRP A 460 -31.32 13.68 4.96
C TRP A 460 -32.49 14.14 4.11
N GLN A 461 -32.84 15.41 4.24
CA GLN A 461 -33.77 16.10 3.37
C GLN A 461 -33.23 17.49 3.01
N THR A 462 -33.23 17.81 1.71
CA THR A 462 -32.95 19.17 1.24
C THR A 462 -34.13 20.08 1.55
N ASN A 463 -33.91 21.41 1.52
CA ASN A 463 -35.00 22.38 1.68
C ASN A 463 -36.14 22.22 0.66
N GLY A 464 -35.89 21.55 -0.46
CA GLY A 464 -36.87 21.22 -1.50
C GLY A 464 -37.70 19.96 -1.20
N GLY A 465 -37.38 19.22 -0.15
CA GLY A 465 -38.07 18.00 0.26
C GLY A 465 -37.47 16.70 -0.29
N ALA A 466 -36.46 16.77 -1.17
CA ALA A 466 -35.79 15.59 -1.69
C ALA A 466 -34.99 14.88 -0.59
N THR A 467 -35.14 13.56 -0.47
CA THR A 467 -34.45 12.76 0.54
C THR A 467 -33.17 12.12 -0.01
N LEU A 468 -32.22 11.87 0.88
CA LEU A 468 -30.96 11.16 0.60
C LEU A 468 -30.61 10.30 1.81
N PHE A 469 -30.34 9.02 1.59
CA PHE A 469 -29.75 8.13 2.60
C PHE A 469 -28.24 8.12 2.42
N THR A 470 -27.48 8.30 3.49
CA THR A 470 -26.02 8.19 3.45
C THR A 470 -25.49 7.14 4.42
N VAL A 471 -24.38 6.50 4.05
CA VAL A 471 -23.59 5.63 4.92
C VAL A 471 -22.15 6.12 4.87
N ASN A 472 -21.60 6.53 6.02
CA ASN A 472 -20.19 6.91 6.16
C ASN A 472 -19.41 5.72 6.69
N LEU A 473 -18.46 5.23 5.89
CA LEU A 473 -17.65 4.05 6.14
C LEU A 473 -16.27 4.42 6.71
N HIS A 474 -15.75 3.55 7.56
CA HIS A 474 -14.32 3.43 7.83
C HIS A 474 -14.10 1.95 8.15
N LEU A 475 -13.80 1.14 7.13
CA LEU A 475 -13.67 -0.31 7.28
C LEU A 475 -12.36 -0.69 7.98
N GLU A 476 -12.24 -1.98 8.33
CA GLU A 476 -11.05 -2.51 8.99
C GLU A 476 -9.76 -2.29 8.18
N SER A 477 -8.70 -1.81 8.86
CA SER A 477 -7.40 -1.55 8.23
C SER A 477 -6.78 -2.82 7.65
N LYS A 478 -5.79 -2.64 6.76
CA LYS A 478 -5.05 -3.76 6.18
C LYS A 478 -3.93 -4.29 7.09
N ASP A 479 -3.92 -3.91 8.37
CA ASP A 479 -2.88 -4.29 9.33
C ASP A 479 -2.77 -5.82 9.49
N GLY A 480 -1.53 -6.29 9.60
CA GLY A 480 -1.20 -7.72 9.65
C GLY A 480 -1.21 -8.41 8.28
N SER A 481 -1.33 -7.65 7.18
CA SER A 481 -1.06 -8.16 5.83
C SER A 481 0.43 -8.53 5.69
N SER A 482 0.73 -9.48 4.81
CA SER A 482 2.12 -9.78 4.46
C SER A 482 2.64 -8.79 3.42
N SER A 483 3.96 -8.72 3.24
CA SER A 483 4.55 -8.07 2.07
C SER A 483 3.96 -8.64 0.78
N THR A 484 3.84 -7.78 -0.25
CA THR A 484 3.46 -8.19 -1.61
C THR A 484 4.53 -9.06 -2.28
N GLU A 485 5.79 -8.98 -1.82
CA GLU A 485 6.91 -9.83 -2.23
C GLU A 485 7.18 -10.99 -1.23
N GLY A 486 6.25 -11.24 -0.32
CA GLY A 486 6.31 -12.31 0.65
C GLY A 486 6.12 -13.72 0.06
N ASN A 487 6.36 -14.70 0.93
CA ASN A 487 6.37 -16.12 0.63
C ASN A 487 4.95 -16.70 0.42
N SER A 488 3.94 -16.23 1.15
CA SER A 488 2.55 -16.66 0.98
C SER A 488 1.95 -16.14 -0.33
N ARG A 489 1.38 -17.02 -1.16
CA ARG A 489 0.78 -16.65 -2.46
C ARG A 489 -0.70 -17.12 -2.59
N PRO A 490 -1.62 -16.25 -3.01
CA PRO A 490 -1.49 -14.78 -3.05
C PRO A 490 -1.06 -14.21 -1.68
N PRO A 491 -0.43 -13.02 -1.62
CA PRO A 491 -0.09 -12.34 -0.37
C PRO A 491 -1.26 -12.27 0.61
N VAL A 492 -0.98 -12.34 1.90
CA VAL A 492 -2.00 -12.22 2.95
C VAL A 492 -2.55 -10.80 2.93
N ASN A 493 -3.79 -10.64 2.48
CA ASN A 493 -4.59 -9.42 2.62
C ASN A 493 -5.42 -9.55 3.91
N SER A 494 -4.93 -9.01 5.03
CA SER A 494 -5.54 -9.17 6.36
C SER A 494 -6.36 -7.94 6.78
N PRO A 495 -7.46 -8.10 7.53
CA PRO A 495 -8.35 -9.25 7.57
C PRO A 495 -9.43 -9.12 6.47
N VAL A 496 -9.14 -9.56 5.24
CA VAL A 496 -10.05 -9.43 4.08
C VAL A 496 -11.44 -10.04 4.29
N ALA A 497 -11.54 -11.14 5.05
CA ALA A 497 -12.82 -11.77 5.34
C ALA A 497 -13.74 -10.86 6.19
N LYS A 498 -13.15 -10.09 7.11
CA LYS A 498 -13.89 -9.13 7.95
C LYS A 498 -14.37 -7.97 7.10
N ARG A 499 -13.51 -7.36 6.28
CA ARG A 499 -13.91 -6.33 5.28
C ARG A 499 -15.04 -6.83 4.37
N THR A 500 -14.94 -8.06 3.86
CA THR A 500 -16.01 -8.67 3.05
C THR A 500 -17.34 -8.71 3.80
N SER A 501 -17.32 -9.17 5.07
CA SER A 501 -18.51 -9.25 5.91
C SER A 501 -19.09 -7.86 6.23
N GLN A 502 -18.23 -6.86 6.43
CA GLN A 502 -18.65 -5.47 6.65
C GLN A 502 -19.35 -4.90 5.41
N VAL A 503 -18.82 -5.14 4.21
CA VAL A 503 -19.44 -4.72 2.94
C VAL A 503 -20.78 -5.43 2.70
N GLU A 504 -20.89 -6.72 3.05
CA GLU A 504 -22.16 -7.46 3.00
C GLU A 504 -23.22 -6.84 3.91
N LEU A 505 -22.87 -6.46 5.15
CA LEU A 505 -23.80 -5.80 6.08
C LEU A 505 -24.27 -4.43 5.57
N VAL A 506 -23.36 -3.65 4.97
CA VAL A 506 -23.70 -2.39 4.32
C VAL A 506 -24.64 -2.63 3.14
N THR A 507 -24.37 -3.66 2.34
CA THR A 507 -25.22 -4.07 1.21
C THR A 507 -26.62 -4.45 1.67
N ASP A 508 -26.75 -5.24 2.74
CA ASP A 508 -28.05 -5.64 3.30
C ASP A 508 -28.86 -4.42 3.78
N PHE A 509 -28.20 -3.44 4.42
CA PHE A 509 -28.83 -2.18 4.77
C PHE A 509 -29.33 -1.42 3.54
N VAL A 510 -28.48 -1.25 2.52
CA VAL A 510 -28.85 -0.60 1.25
C VAL A 510 -30.04 -1.29 0.61
N GLN A 511 -30.02 -2.63 0.53
CA GLN A 511 -31.10 -3.42 -0.04
C GLN A 511 -32.40 -3.24 0.73
N SER A 512 -32.36 -3.14 2.07
CA SER A 512 -33.55 -2.90 2.88
C SER A 512 -34.25 -1.55 2.59
N VAL A 513 -33.48 -0.54 2.16
CA VAL A 513 -34.04 0.73 1.67
C VAL A 513 -34.63 0.56 0.27
N LEU A 514 -33.90 -0.12 -0.63
CA LEU A 514 -34.30 -0.34 -2.02
C LEU A 514 -35.54 -1.26 -2.16
N ASP A 515 -35.74 -2.18 -1.22
CA ASP A 515 -36.91 -3.06 -1.17
C ASP A 515 -38.22 -2.29 -0.91
N ILE A 516 -38.13 -1.13 -0.25
CA ILE A 516 -39.27 -0.23 -0.02
C ILE A 516 -39.40 0.76 -1.18
N ASP A 517 -38.29 1.37 -1.60
CA ASP A 517 -38.24 2.29 -2.74
C ASP A 517 -37.03 2.01 -3.62
N SER A 518 -37.25 1.33 -4.74
CA SER A 518 -36.22 1.02 -5.72
C SER A 518 -35.62 2.26 -6.41
N LYS A 519 -36.15 3.45 -6.14
CA LYS A 519 -35.66 4.75 -6.64
C LYS A 519 -35.11 5.62 -5.52
N ALA A 520 -34.88 5.07 -4.33
CA ALA A 520 -34.28 5.80 -3.23
C ALA A 520 -32.91 6.36 -3.64
N ASN A 521 -32.65 7.61 -3.23
CA ASN A 521 -31.33 8.22 -3.36
C ASN A 521 -30.44 7.70 -2.23
N ILE A 522 -29.41 6.93 -2.55
CA ILE A 522 -28.49 6.35 -1.56
C ILE A 522 -27.06 6.64 -1.99
N LEU A 523 -26.25 7.16 -1.07
CA LEU A 523 -24.82 7.40 -1.21
C LEU A 523 -24.07 6.68 -0.08
N VAL A 524 -23.17 5.77 -0.43
CA VAL A 524 -22.24 5.13 0.52
C VAL A 524 -20.87 5.70 0.21
N ALA A 525 -20.17 6.29 1.17
CA ALA A 525 -18.83 6.84 0.94
C ALA A 525 -17.96 6.74 2.20
N GLY A 526 -16.65 6.75 2.02
CA GLY A 526 -15.67 6.69 3.09
C GLY A 526 -14.46 5.83 2.78
N ASP A 527 -13.56 5.80 3.74
CA ASP A 527 -12.40 4.91 3.75
C ASP A 527 -12.84 3.44 3.85
N CYS A 528 -12.68 2.71 2.75
CA CYS A 528 -13.01 1.29 2.68
C CYS A 528 -11.81 0.39 3.00
N ASN A 529 -10.60 0.93 3.19
CA ASN A 529 -9.38 0.16 3.42
C ASN A 529 -9.20 -1.02 2.43
N GLU A 530 -9.71 -0.88 1.21
CA GLU A 530 -9.64 -1.92 0.19
C GLU A 530 -9.74 -1.33 -1.22
N TYR A 531 -9.02 -1.95 -2.13
CA TYR A 531 -8.98 -1.57 -3.54
C TYR A 531 -10.21 -2.09 -4.27
N LEU A 532 -10.76 -1.34 -5.21
CA LEU A 532 -11.88 -1.82 -6.05
C LEU A 532 -11.48 -3.08 -6.84
N GLU A 533 -10.18 -3.20 -7.12
CA GLU A 533 -9.51 -4.33 -7.75
C GLU A 533 -9.59 -5.64 -6.93
N THR A 534 -9.79 -5.56 -5.60
CA THR A 534 -10.13 -6.72 -4.76
C THR A 534 -11.63 -7.03 -4.91
N ARG A 535 -12.04 -7.38 -6.14
CA ARG A 535 -13.44 -7.45 -6.57
C ARG A 535 -14.33 -8.32 -5.68
N SER A 536 -13.76 -9.36 -5.08
CA SER A 536 -14.50 -10.24 -4.14
C SER A 536 -15.06 -9.50 -2.93
N VAL A 537 -14.36 -8.49 -2.40
CA VAL A 537 -14.80 -7.74 -1.21
C VAL A 537 -16.02 -6.88 -1.55
N PHE A 538 -16.00 -6.22 -2.70
CA PHE A 538 -17.07 -5.31 -3.15
C PHE A 538 -18.18 -5.99 -3.96
N ALA A 539 -18.11 -7.30 -4.19
CA ALA A 539 -19.03 -8.03 -5.07
C ALA A 539 -20.50 -7.86 -4.68
N SER A 540 -20.81 -7.85 -3.38
CA SER A 540 -22.18 -7.66 -2.88
C SER A 540 -22.68 -6.23 -3.13
N LEU A 541 -21.87 -5.22 -2.83
CA LEU A 541 -22.26 -3.81 -2.96
C LEU A 541 -22.39 -3.37 -4.43
N THR A 542 -21.42 -3.75 -5.26
CA THR A 542 -21.40 -3.44 -6.71
C THR A 542 -22.50 -4.16 -7.49
N ALA A 543 -23.15 -5.18 -6.92
CA ALA A 543 -24.33 -5.80 -7.51
C ALA A 543 -25.59 -4.93 -7.42
N VAL A 544 -25.62 -3.96 -6.49
CA VAL A 544 -26.81 -3.13 -6.20
C VAL A 544 -26.55 -1.62 -6.27
N MET A 545 -25.30 -1.20 -6.25
CA MET A 545 -24.84 0.19 -6.37
C MET A 545 -23.77 0.34 -7.45
N PHE A 546 -23.46 1.58 -7.81
CA PHE A 546 -22.46 1.94 -8.83
C PHE A 546 -21.35 2.78 -8.19
N GLU A 547 -20.10 2.42 -8.45
CA GLU A 547 -18.93 3.20 -8.03
C GLU A 547 -18.84 4.51 -8.84
N MET A 548 -18.55 5.63 -8.19
CA MET A 548 -18.65 6.97 -8.77
C MET A 548 -17.46 7.32 -9.67
N ASP A 549 -16.26 6.85 -9.40
CA ASP A 549 -15.10 7.07 -10.28
C ASP A 549 -15.29 6.38 -11.63
N GLU A 550 -15.85 5.16 -11.62
CA GLU A 550 -16.29 4.46 -12.84
C GLU A 550 -17.41 5.22 -13.58
N LEU A 551 -18.42 5.71 -12.87
CA LEU A 551 -19.53 6.47 -13.47
C LEU A 551 -19.08 7.80 -14.07
N ALA A 552 -18.13 8.48 -13.42
CA ALA A 552 -17.62 9.77 -13.84
C ALA A 552 -16.48 9.66 -14.87
N ASP A 553 -16.09 8.43 -15.26
CA ASP A 553 -14.99 8.15 -16.17
C ASP A 553 -13.68 8.80 -15.70
N VAL A 554 -13.43 8.75 -14.38
CA VAL A 554 -12.15 9.17 -13.80
C VAL A 554 -11.08 8.19 -14.29
N ASP A 555 -9.98 8.72 -14.81
CA ASP A 555 -8.85 7.93 -15.28
C ASP A 555 -8.40 6.96 -14.16
N PRO A 556 -8.36 5.64 -14.37
CA PRO A 556 -7.98 4.68 -13.34
C PRO A 556 -6.70 5.01 -12.59
N VAL A 557 -5.69 5.60 -13.24
CA VAL A 557 -4.44 5.99 -12.57
C VAL A 557 -4.56 7.23 -11.68
N GLU A 558 -5.68 7.96 -11.74
CA GLU A 558 -5.91 9.17 -10.94
C GLU A 558 -6.93 8.96 -9.81
N ARG A 559 -7.41 7.73 -9.60
CA ARG A 559 -8.42 7.39 -8.57
C ARG A 559 -7.86 7.25 -7.16
N TYR A 560 -6.55 7.28 -7.01
CA TYR A 560 -5.91 7.02 -5.72
C TYR A 560 -6.19 8.14 -4.71
N THR A 561 -6.28 7.77 -3.46
CA THR A 561 -6.39 8.70 -2.32
C THR A 561 -5.31 8.48 -1.28
N TYR A 562 -4.48 7.44 -1.45
CA TYR A 562 -3.45 7.04 -0.51
C TYR A 562 -2.16 6.66 -1.25
N VAL A 563 -1.00 6.78 -0.60
CA VAL A 563 0.30 6.35 -1.15
C VAL A 563 1.04 5.55 -0.09
N PHE A 564 1.30 4.28 -0.39
CA PHE A 564 1.95 3.34 0.51
C PHE A 564 2.76 2.31 -0.26
N ASP A 565 3.92 1.99 0.30
CA ASP A 565 4.98 1.25 -0.38
C ASP A 565 5.19 1.75 -1.83
N GLN A 566 5.09 0.87 -2.82
CA GLN A 566 5.26 1.21 -4.22
C GLN A 566 4.01 1.78 -4.89
N ASN A 567 2.87 1.81 -4.19
CA ASN A 567 1.56 1.99 -4.79
C ASN A 567 0.91 3.34 -4.44
N SER A 568 0.21 3.89 -5.41
CA SER A 568 -0.86 4.87 -5.24
C SER A 568 -2.19 4.10 -5.19
N GLU A 569 -2.87 4.15 -4.06
CA GLU A 569 -3.97 3.26 -3.71
C GLU A 569 -5.31 4.00 -3.66
N GLN A 570 -6.37 3.43 -4.25
CA GLN A 570 -7.75 3.89 -4.08
C GLN A 570 -8.35 3.21 -2.83
N LEU A 571 -8.36 3.92 -1.71
CA LEU A 571 -8.93 3.42 -0.44
C LEU A 571 -10.25 4.09 -0.08
N ASP A 572 -10.44 5.34 -0.49
CA ASP A 572 -11.70 6.08 -0.29
C ASP A 572 -12.57 5.94 -1.53
N HIS A 573 -13.80 5.47 -1.35
CA HIS A 573 -14.74 5.18 -2.44
C HIS A 573 -16.07 5.89 -2.23
N ALA A 574 -16.80 6.12 -3.33
CA ALA A 574 -18.19 6.55 -3.27
C ALA A 574 -19.07 5.70 -4.19
N PHE A 575 -20.11 5.08 -3.62
CA PHE A 575 -21.10 4.29 -4.33
C PHE A 575 -22.46 4.97 -4.31
N VAL A 576 -23.16 4.94 -5.44
CA VAL A 576 -24.50 5.55 -5.58
C VAL A 576 -25.54 4.54 -6.06
N SER A 577 -26.78 4.72 -5.60
CA SER A 577 -27.91 3.90 -6.07
C SER A 577 -28.20 4.10 -7.55
N THR A 578 -28.94 3.16 -8.15
CA THR A 578 -29.43 3.26 -9.53
C THR A 578 -30.15 4.58 -9.83
N ALA A 579 -30.87 5.16 -8.85
CA ALA A 579 -31.58 6.42 -9.05
C ALA A 579 -30.63 7.60 -9.28
N LEU A 580 -29.51 7.64 -8.57
CA LEU A 580 -28.50 8.67 -8.67
C LEU A 580 -27.57 8.46 -9.86
N SER A 581 -27.21 7.21 -10.17
CA SER A 581 -26.35 6.89 -11.32
C SER A 581 -26.97 7.31 -12.66
N ASN A 582 -28.31 7.28 -12.75
CA ASN A 582 -29.06 7.73 -13.93
C ASN A 582 -29.21 9.26 -14.05
N ARG A 583 -28.60 10.04 -13.16
CA ARG A 583 -28.69 11.50 -13.14
C ARG A 583 -27.28 12.11 -13.17
N GLN A 584 -27.23 13.45 -13.15
CA GLN A 584 -25.95 14.15 -13.10
C GLN A 584 -25.20 13.78 -11.81
N ASN A 585 -24.02 13.20 -12.00
CA ASN A 585 -23.03 12.94 -10.97
C ASN A 585 -21.65 13.44 -11.42
N ALA A 586 -20.73 13.63 -10.47
CA ALA A 586 -19.31 13.91 -10.70
C ALA A 586 -18.56 13.56 -9.42
N ILE A 587 -17.29 13.18 -9.53
CA ILE A 587 -16.36 13.00 -8.42
C ILE A 587 -14.96 13.45 -8.84
N GLN A 588 -14.18 13.92 -7.89
CA GLN A 588 -12.80 14.33 -8.08
C GLN A 588 -12.01 14.13 -6.78
N HIS A 589 -10.86 13.47 -6.87
CA HIS A 589 -9.87 13.44 -5.78
C HIS A 589 -8.96 14.67 -5.86
N ILE A 590 -8.72 15.30 -4.72
CA ILE A 590 -7.88 16.49 -4.63
C ILE A 590 -6.60 16.08 -3.92
N HIS A 591 -5.53 15.93 -4.69
CA HIS A 591 -4.27 15.39 -4.19
C HIS A 591 -3.46 16.39 -3.34
N VAL A 592 -4.08 17.00 -2.33
CA VAL A 592 -3.45 17.99 -1.45
C VAL A 592 -2.48 17.37 -0.45
N ASN A 593 -2.60 16.09 -0.11
CA ASN A 593 -1.72 15.42 0.83
C ASN A 593 -0.64 14.62 0.09
N ASN A 594 -1.02 13.77 -0.85
CA ASN A 594 -0.05 12.88 -1.50
C ASN A 594 0.78 13.58 -2.58
N TRP A 595 0.40 14.80 -3.00
CA TRP A 595 1.21 15.64 -3.89
C TRP A 595 2.01 16.72 -3.15
N MET A 596 2.73 16.31 -2.11
CA MET A 596 3.55 17.19 -1.27
C MET A 596 5.05 16.99 -1.50
N ALA A 597 5.84 18.04 -1.23
CA ALA A 597 7.30 17.96 -1.38
C ALA A 597 7.98 17.13 -0.27
N ASN A 598 7.29 16.95 0.85
CA ASN A 598 7.77 16.27 2.04
C ASN A 598 6.58 15.63 2.77
N ILE A 599 6.75 14.41 3.27
CA ILE A 599 5.71 13.68 4.00
C ILE A 599 5.17 14.48 5.21
N ASN A 600 6.03 15.25 5.89
CA ASN A 600 5.64 16.06 7.05
C ASN A 600 4.79 17.30 6.71
N ASN A 601 4.59 17.59 5.42
CA ASN A 601 3.70 18.66 4.97
C ASN A 601 2.25 18.16 4.75
N ARG A 602 2.02 16.84 4.83
CA ARG A 602 0.68 16.24 4.78
C ARG A 602 -0.11 16.65 6.03
N ALA A 603 -1.40 16.96 5.84
CA ALA A 603 -2.34 17.14 6.93
C ALA A 603 -2.96 15.81 7.36
N SER A 604 -3.08 14.88 6.42
CA SER A 604 -3.49 13.50 6.61
C SER A 604 -2.78 12.67 5.55
N ASP A 605 -2.71 11.37 5.77
CA ASP A 605 -2.25 10.42 4.79
C ASP A 605 -3.23 10.16 3.62
N HIS A 606 -4.50 10.54 3.77
CA HIS A 606 -5.50 10.46 2.70
C HIS A 606 -5.68 11.79 1.97
N ASP A 607 -5.91 11.73 0.66
CA ASP A 607 -6.38 12.87 -0.14
C ASP A 607 -7.92 12.98 -0.07
N PRO A 608 -8.47 14.19 0.15
CA PRO A 608 -9.91 14.38 0.15
C PRO A 608 -10.52 14.22 -1.25
N SER A 609 -11.72 13.66 -1.28
CA SER A 609 -12.55 13.54 -2.48
C SER A 609 -13.73 14.49 -2.42
N VAL A 610 -14.15 15.06 -3.56
CA VAL A 610 -15.36 15.86 -3.67
C VAL A 610 -16.24 15.29 -4.77
N GLY A 611 -17.49 15.00 -4.43
CA GLY A 611 -18.50 14.56 -5.37
C GLY A 611 -19.72 15.46 -5.44
N LYS A 612 -20.53 15.21 -6.45
CA LYS A 612 -21.80 15.89 -6.70
C LYS A 612 -22.83 14.88 -7.15
N ILE A 613 -24.02 14.97 -6.59
CA ILE A 613 -25.18 14.14 -6.96
C ILE A 613 -26.42 14.98 -7.17
N ARG A 614 -27.28 14.54 -8.09
CA ARG A 614 -28.59 15.13 -8.35
C ARG A 614 -29.71 14.24 -7.78
N LEU A 615 -30.49 14.78 -6.83
CA LEU A 615 -31.58 14.10 -6.14
C LEU A 615 -32.95 14.21 -6.85
N CYS A 616 -33.13 15.28 -7.63
CA CYS A 616 -34.29 15.59 -8.47
C CYS A 616 -33.86 16.33 -9.75
#